data_AF-A0A7W2SPS8-F1
#
_entry.id   AF-A0A7W2SPS8-F1
#
_cell.length_a   1.000
_cell.length_b   1.000
_cell.length_c   1.000
_cell.angle_alpha   90.00
_cell.angle_beta   90.00
_cell.angle_gamma   90.00
#
_symmetry.space_group_name_H-M   'P 1'
#
loop_
_entity.id
_entity.type
_entity.pdbx_description
1 polymer ?
#
loop_
_entity_poly.entity_id
_entity_poly.type
_entity_poly.pdbx_seq_one_letter_code
_entity_poly.pdbx_strand_id
1 'polypeptide(L)' 'MTQPLPPWTLVKTWLEIIQNEDIPPFVKQKRKKLLDYYFGSIELANMYVEQHQDCYQKVS' A
#
# COMPACT_ATOMS: atom_id res chain seq x y z
N MET A 1 -10.80 15.94 7.82
CA MET A 1 -11.20 14.66 8.45
C MET A 1 -10.10 13.67 8.16
N THR A 2 -9.49 13.08 9.19
CA THR A 2 -8.54 11.97 9.03
C THR A 2 -9.32 10.74 8.61
N GLN A 3 -9.18 10.33 7.34
CA GLN A 3 -9.73 9.04 6.90
C GLN A 3 -8.98 7.93 7.63
N PRO A 4 -9.67 6.88 8.10
CA PRO A 4 -9.00 5.74 8.71
C PRO A 4 -8.05 5.12 7.68
N LEU A 5 -6.85 4.75 8.12
CA LEU A 5 -5.90 4.09 7.24
C LEU A 5 -6.46 2.73 6.78
N PRO A 6 -6.28 2.37 5.50
CA PRO A 6 -6.66 1.06 5.00
C PRO A 6 -5.81 -0.04 5.65
N PRO A 7 -6.31 -1.28 5.78
CA PRO A 7 -5.54 -2.40 6.31
C PRO A 7 -4.22 -2.59 5.57
N TRP A 8 -3.13 -2.89 6.29
CA TRP A 8 -1.79 -3.04 5.71
C TRP A 8 -1.71 -4.08 4.59
N THR A 9 -2.49 -5.16 4.68
CA THR A 9 -2.56 -6.19 3.63
C THR A 9 -3.10 -5.64 2.32
N LEU A 10 -4.10 -4.75 2.38
CA LEU A 10 -4.66 -4.08 1.20
C LEU A 10 -3.66 -3.10 0.58
N VAL A 11 -2.93 -2.36 1.43
CA VAL A 11 -1.86 -1.45 0.98
C VAL A 11 -0.76 -2.22 0.28
N LYS A 12 -0.34 -3.36 0.85
CA LYS A 12 0.62 -4.27 0.23
C LYS A 12 0.15 -4.76 -1.13
N THR A 13 -1.10 -5.18 -1.26
CA THR A 13 -1.67 -5.58 -2.57
C THR A 13 -1.64 -4.42 -3.57
N TRP A 14 -1.93 -3.19 -3.16
CA TRP A 14 -1.85 -2.04 -4.07
C TRP A 14 -0.42 -1.77 -4.55
N LEU A 15 0.57 -1.91 -3.66
CA LEU A 15 1.99 -1.77 -3.99
C LEU A 15 2.44 -2.86 -4.98
N GLU A 16 2.05 -4.11 -4.74
CA GLU A 16 2.31 -5.24 -5.64
C GLU A 16 1.68 -5.02 -7.04
N ILE A 17 0.45 -4.51 -7.10
CA ILE A 17 -0.23 -4.17 -8.37
C ILE A 17 0.56 -3.12 -9.18
N ILE A 18 1.17 -2.13 -8.51
CA ILE A 18 1.92 -1.08 -9.19
C ILE A 18 3.22 -1.62 -9.80
N GLN A 19 3.84 -2.61 -9.15
CA GLN A 19 5.09 -3.23 -9.59
C GLN A 19 4.87 -4.32 -10.66
N ASN A 20 3.70 -4.96 -10.69
CA ASN A 20 3.41 -6.04 -11.64
C ASN A 20 3.29 -5.54 -13.09
N GLU A 21 4.18 -5.99 -13.99
CA GLU A 21 4.24 -5.55 -15.39
C GLU A 21 2.99 -5.91 -16.21
N ASP A 22 2.32 -7.02 -15.91
CA ASP A 22 1.14 -7.52 -16.63
C ASP A 22 -0.13 -6.68 -16.36
N ILE A 23 -0.12 -5.85 -15.33
CA ILE A 23 -1.28 -5.01 -14.98
C ILE A 23 -1.36 -3.79 -15.91
N PRO A 24 -2.54 -3.50 -16.49
CA PRO A 24 -2.74 -2.33 -17.34
C PRO A 24 -2.38 -0.99 -16.65
N PRO A 25 -1.73 -0.03 -17.35
CA PRO A 25 -1.29 1.23 -16.76
C PRO A 25 -2.39 2.03 -16.06
N PHE A 26 -3.63 1.98 -16.57
CA PHE A 26 -4.76 2.70 -15.96
C PHE A 26 -5.12 2.14 -14.57
N VAL A 27 -4.92 0.85 -14.33
CA VAL A 27 -5.16 0.23 -13.02
C VAL A 27 -4.06 0.66 -12.05
N LYS A 28 -2.80 0.62 -12.50
CA LYS A 28 -1.64 1.11 -11.71
C LYS A 28 -1.83 2.56 -11.30
N GLN A 29 -2.29 3.41 -12.23
CA GLN A 29 -2.55 4.82 -11.95
C GLN A 29 -3.63 5.01 -10.88
N LYS A 30 -4.71 4.20 -10.90
CA LYS A 30 -5.74 4.22 -9.85
C LYS A 30 -5.18 3.83 -8.48
N ARG A 31 -4.27 2.84 -8.41
CA ARG A 31 -3.62 2.44 -7.16
C ARG A 31 -2.65 3.49 -6.65
N LYS A 32 -1.84 4.11 -7.53
CA LYS A 32 -0.98 5.25 -7.17
C LYS A 32 -1.77 6.39 -6.54
N LYS A 33 -2.90 6.78 -7.14
CA LYS A 33 -3.79 7.82 -6.57
C LYS A 33 -4.31 7.47 -5.18
N LEU A 34 -4.62 6.20 -4.91
CA LEU A 34 -5.04 5.78 -3.58
C LEU A 34 -3.89 5.85 -2.58
N LEU A 35 -2.69 5.40 -2.97
CA LEU A 35 -1.52 5.49 -2.10
C LEU A 35 -1.14 6.94 -1.80
N ASP A 36 -1.14 7.82 -2.80
CA ASP A 36 -0.89 9.24 -2.62
C ASP A 36 -1.95 9.88 -1.69
N TYR A 37 -3.22 9.49 -1.83
CA TYR A 37 -4.31 10.00 -0.99
C TYR A 37 -4.15 9.63 0.49
N TYR A 38 -3.78 8.38 0.79
CA TYR A 38 -3.69 7.90 2.17
C TYR A 38 -2.33 8.14 2.83
N PHE A 39 -1.25 8.08 2.05
CA PHE A 39 0.12 8.05 2.57
C PHE A 39 0.99 9.20 2.07
N GLY A 40 0.57 9.93 1.04
CA GLY A 40 1.34 11.03 0.45
C GLY A 40 2.50 10.59 -0.44
N SER A 41 3.04 9.37 -0.27
CA SER A 41 4.02 8.77 -1.17
C SER A 41 4.03 7.24 -1.11
N ILE A 42 4.69 6.62 -2.11
CA ILE A 42 4.91 5.17 -2.14
C ILE A 42 5.84 4.72 -1.02
N GLU A 43 6.88 5.51 -0.70
CA GLU A 43 7.83 5.22 0.37
C GLU A 43 7.13 5.16 1.74
N LEU A 44 6.24 6.12 2.03
CA LEU A 44 5.47 6.15 3.28
C LEU A 44 4.48 4.97 3.35
N ALA A 45 3.90 4.56 2.22
CA ALA A 45 3.06 3.37 2.15
C ALA A 45 3.85 2.07 2.39
N ASN A 46 5.08 1.96 1.87
CA ASN A 46 5.97 0.82 2.15
C ASN A 46 6.33 0.75 3.64
N MET A 47 6.74 1.87 4.24
CA MET A 47 7.03 1.94 5.67
C MET A 47 5.84 1.51 6.53
N TYR A 48 4.62 1.94 6.15
CA TYR A 48 3.40 1.50 6.82
C TYR A 48 3.22 -0.01 6.77
N VAL A 49 3.45 -0.65 5.61
CA VAL A 49 3.36 -2.11 5.45
C VAL A 49 4.41 -2.83 6.29
N GLU A 50 5.67 -2.38 6.24
CA GLU A 50 6.79 -2.99 6.98
C GLU A 50 6.53 -2.99 8.49
N GLN A 51 6.14 -1.84 9.06
CA GLN A 51 5.85 -1.70 10.49
C GLN A 51 4.76 -2.66 10.98
N HIS A 52 3.75 -2.94 10.16
CA HIS A 52 2.65 -3.83 10.54
C HIS A 52 2.95 -5.30 10.27
N GLN A 53 3.73 -5.61 9.23
CA GLN A 53 4.15 -6.97 8.93
C GLN A 53 5.06 -7.53 10.03
N ASP A 54 5.99 -6.72 10.55
CA ASP A 54 6.91 -7.12 11.62
C ASP A 54 6.19 -7.40 12.94
N CYS A 55 5.11 -6.66 13.23
CA CYS A 55 4.26 -6.91 14.39
C CYS A 55 3.51 -8.25 14.29
N TYR A 56 3.14 -8.67 13.08
CA TYR A 56 2.46 -9.94 12.84
C TYR A 56 3.41 -11.15 12.85
N GLN A 57 4.67 -10.97 12.46
CA GLN A 57 5.67 -12.05 12.50
C GLN A 57 6.15 -12.38 13.92
N LYS A 58 6.07 -11.43 14.87
CA LYS A 58 6.49 -11.64 16.27
C LYS A 58 5.51 -12.45 17.12
N VAL A 59 4.34 -12.79 16.60
CA VAL A 59 3.31 -13.60 17.30
C VAL A 59 3.23 -15.05 16.81
N SER A 60 4.30 -15.56 16.20
CA SER A 60 4.42 -16.98 15.78
C SER A 60 5.31 -17.79 16.72
#